data_AF-A0A842LW67-F1
#
_entry.id   AF-A0A842LW67-F1
#
_cell.length_a   1.000
_cell.length_b   1.000
_cell.length_c   1.000
_cell.angle_alpha   90.00
_cell.angle_beta   90.00
_cell.angle_gamma   90.00
#
_symmetry.space_group_name_H-M   'P 1'
#
loop_
_entity.id
_entity.type
_entity.pdbx_description
1 polymer ?
#
loop_
_entity_poly.entity_id
_entity_poly.type
_entity_poly.pdbx_seq_one_letter_code
_entity_poly.pdbx_strand_id
1 'polypeptide(L)'
;GSRYLLYEGVEAKLTYDAEPHILTCELSGNLSTYYKIAYERGFDIPPSIWGLYLLGLLDVFGFDPVRVDSIFSSEENHWLIQYKLISKPKSKEGIKLPEKSTIPT
;
A
#
# COMPACT_ATOMS: atom_id res chain seq x y z
N GLY A 1 6.07 18.68 -2.37
CA GLY A 1 5.11 17.57 -2.55
C GLY A 1 3.99 17.73 -1.55
N SER A 2 2.74 17.59 -1.99
CA SER A 2 1.55 17.82 -1.16
C SER A 2 1.26 16.61 -0.26
N ARG A 3 0.92 16.85 1.01
CA ARG A 3 0.45 15.82 1.96
C ARG A 3 -1.07 15.75 1.93
N TYR A 4 -1.64 14.54 2.04
CA TYR A 4 -3.07 14.32 2.04
C TYR A 4 -3.50 13.56 3.29
N LEU A 5 -4.63 13.97 3.89
CA LEU A 5 -5.23 13.31 5.05
C LEU A 5 -6.07 12.12 4.57
N LEU A 6 -5.42 11.07 4.12
CA LEU A 6 -6.13 9.89 3.59
C LEU A 6 -6.49 8.93 4.74
N TYR A 7 -5.61 8.77 5.72
CA TYR A 7 -5.65 7.69 6.71
C TYR A 7 -6.40 8.10 7.99
N GLU A 8 -7.69 8.42 7.90
CA GLU A 8 -8.50 8.79 9.09
C GLU A 8 -7.94 10.02 9.84
N GLY A 9 -7.36 10.96 9.11
CA GLY A 9 -6.68 12.13 9.68
C GLY A 9 -5.17 11.94 9.91
N VAL A 10 -4.59 10.78 9.56
CA VAL A 10 -3.14 10.61 9.42
C VAL A 10 -2.68 11.25 8.11
N GLU A 11 -1.63 12.06 8.21
CA GLU A 11 -0.99 12.68 7.05
C GLU A 11 -0.20 11.62 6.29
N ALA A 12 -0.55 11.43 5.03
CA ALA A 12 0.15 10.52 4.15
C ALA A 12 0.74 11.25 2.94
N LYS A 13 1.91 10.79 2.53
CA LYS A 13 2.56 11.19 1.29
C LYS A 13 3.07 9.94 0.59
N LEU A 14 2.69 9.82 -0.67
CA LEU A 14 3.13 8.73 -1.53
C LEU A 14 3.99 9.32 -2.65
N THR A 15 5.21 8.85 -2.78
CA THR A 15 6.13 9.25 -3.85
C THR A 15 6.59 8.03 -4.62
N TYR A 16 6.64 8.16 -5.94
CA TYR A 16 7.04 7.08 -6.83
C TYR A 16 8.20 7.54 -7.70
N ASP A 17 9.32 6.83 -7.58
CA ASP A 17 10.51 6.99 -8.40
C ASP A 17 10.48 5.98 -9.55
N ALA A 18 10.29 6.47 -10.77
CA ALA A 18 10.10 5.63 -11.95
C ALA A 18 11.30 4.74 -12.25
N GLU A 19 12.52 5.23 -12.02
CA GLU A 19 13.77 4.48 -12.08
C GLU A 19 14.45 4.69 -10.73
N PRO A 20 14.35 3.75 -9.76
CA PRO A 20 14.40 2.30 -9.92
C PRO A 20 13.09 1.54 -9.55
N HIS A 21 11.92 2.11 -9.86
CA HIS A 21 10.60 1.58 -9.46
C HIS A 21 10.42 1.48 -7.95
N ILE A 22 10.73 2.56 -7.23
CA ILE A 22 10.57 2.64 -5.77
C ILE A 22 9.32 3.45 -5.43
N LEU A 23 8.44 2.87 -4.63
CA LEU A 23 7.29 3.53 -4.03
C LEU A 23 7.59 3.78 -2.56
N THR A 24 7.60 5.04 -2.15
CA THR A 24 7.78 5.44 -0.75
C THR A 24 6.46 5.95 -0.19
N CYS A 25 6.04 5.36 0.92
CA CYS A 25 4.88 5.75 1.70
C CYS A 25 5.36 6.37 3.02
N GLU A 26 5.12 7.66 3.19
CA GLU A 26 5.40 8.41 4.40
C GLU A 26 4.08 8.68 5.14
N LEU A 27 4.01 8.29 6.41
CA LEU A 27 2.86 8.46 7.28
C LEU A 27 3.31 9.27 8.49
N SER A 28 2.63 10.38 8.78
CA SER A 28 3.03 11.31 9.84
C SER A 28 1.82 11.95 10.52
N GLY A 29 2.10 12.76 11.54
CA GLY A 29 1.08 13.50 12.27
C GLY A 29 0.47 12.64 13.36
N ASN A 30 -0.83 12.40 13.30
CA ASN A 30 -1.56 11.72 14.36
C ASN A 30 -1.57 10.18 14.20
N LEU A 31 -0.39 9.56 14.10
CA LEU A 31 -0.30 8.09 14.11
C LEU A 31 -0.74 7.55 15.47
N SER A 32 -1.81 6.77 15.49
CA SER A 32 -2.23 6.05 16.69
C SER A 32 -1.23 4.94 17.05
N THR A 33 -1.29 4.44 18.28
CA THR A 33 -0.44 3.34 18.77
C THR A 33 -0.49 2.09 17.87
N TYR A 34 -1.58 1.89 17.12
CA TYR A 34 -1.71 0.76 16.19
C TYR A 34 -0.67 0.78 15.06
N TYR A 35 -0.22 1.96 14.60
CA TYR A 35 0.80 2.06 13.56
C TYR A 35 2.16 1.57 14.08
N LYS A 36 2.52 1.95 15.31
CA LYS A 36 3.72 1.44 15.98
C LYS A 36 3.66 -0.07 16.16
N ILE A 37 2.54 -0.61 16.63
CA ILE A 37 2.35 -2.06 16.78
C ILE A 37 2.44 -2.77 15.43
N ALA A 38 1.88 -2.18 14.37
CA ALA A 38 1.95 -2.75 13.02
C ALA A 38 3.41 -2.79 12.51
N TYR A 39 4.16 -1.72 12.72
CA TYR A 39 5.59 -1.68 12.44
C TYR A 39 6.36 -2.74 13.22
N GLU A 40 6.18 -2.81 14.54
CA GLU A 40 6.88 -3.77 15.42
C GLU A 40 6.55 -5.23 15.08
N ARG A 41 5.35 -5.50 14.57
CA ARG A 41 4.92 -6.82 14.07
C ARG A 41 5.40 -7.12 12.66
N GLY A 42 6.08 -6.18 12.02
CA GLY A 42 6.64 -6.34 10.69
C GLY A 42 5.61 -6.34 9.57
N PHE A 43 4.44 -5.72 9.76
CA PHE A 43 3.45 -5.60 8.68
C PHE A 43 4.00 -4.83 7.48
N ASP A 44 3.71 -5.32 6.29
CA ASP A 44 4.19 -4.70 5.06
C ASP A 44 3.38 -3.48 4.64
N ILE A 45 2.18 -3.29 5.19
CA ILE A 45 1.30 -2.17 4.88
C ILE A 45 0.86 -1.47 6.16
N PRO A 46 0.56 -0.16 6.10
CA PRO A 46 -0.06 0.52 7.22
C PRO A 46 -1.47 -0.04 7.53
N PRO A 47 -1.88 -0.06 8.81
CA PRO A 47 -3.17 -0.56 9.24
C PRO A 47 -4.30 0.42 8.88
N SER A 48 -4.62 0.52 7.58
CA SER A 48 -5.65 1.40 7.04
C SER A 48 -6.19 0.88 5.72
N ILE A 49 -7.43 1.24 5.42
CA ILE A 49 -8.11 0.89 4.18
C ILE A 49 -7.34 1.36 2.94
N TRP A 50 -6.61 2.48 3.02
CA TRP A 50 -5.81 2.97 1.90
C TRP A 50 -4.58 2.12 1.61
N GLY A 51 -4.03 1.45 2.63
CA GLY A 51 -2.98 0.44 2.42
C GLY A 51 -3.50 -0.74 1.58
N LEU A 52 -4.74 -1.18 1.84
CA LEU A 52 -5.39 -2.24 1.05
C LEU A 52 -5.70 -1.78 -0.37
N TYR A 53 -6.24 -0.56 -0.54
CA TYR A 53 -6.49 0.00 -1.87
C TYR A 53 -5.21 0.15 -2.69
N LEU A 54 -4.10 0.54 -2.06
CA LEU A 54 -2.80 0.64 -2.73
C LEU A 54 -2.37 -0.72 -3.28
N LEU A 55 -2.47 -1.79 -2.50
CA LEU A 55 -2.14 -3.15 -2.97
C LEU A 55 -3.01 -3.56 -4.16
N GLY A 56 -4.32 -3.31 -4.10
CA GLY A 56 -5.23 -3.62 -5.22
C GLY A 56 -4.91 -2.79 -6.47
N LEU A 57 -4.55 -1.52 -6.32
CA LEU A 57 -4.19 -0.66 -7.44
C LEU A 57 -2.89 -1.13 -8.10
N LEU A 58 -1.87 -1.47 -7.30
CA LEU A 58 -0.61 -2.03 -7.81
C LEU A 58 -0.86 -3.33 -8.57
N ASP A 59 -1.73 -4.20 -8.08
CA ASP A 59 -2.13 -5.43 -8.77
C ASP A 59 -2.77 -5.16 -10.14
N VAL A 60 -3.71 -4.21 -10.22
CA VAL A 60 -4.36 -3.79 -11.48
C VAL A 60 -3.34 -3.27 -12.50
N PHE A 61 -2.32 -2.54 -12.03
CA PHE A 61 -1.23 -2.06 -12.88
C PHE A 61 -0.14 -3.12 -13.16
N GLY A 62 -0.30 -4.34 -12.64
CA GLY A 62 0.60 -5.45 -12.87
C GLY A 62 1.91 -5.34 -12.10
N PHE A 63 1.88 -4.79 -10.89
CA PHE A 63 3.03 -4.70 -10.00
C PHE A 63 2.83 -5.52 -8.72
N ASP A 64 3.90 -6.17 -8.27
CA ASP A 64 4.05 -6.72 -6.93
C ASP A 64 4.93 -5.80 -6.09
N PRO A 65 4.42 -5.21 -5.00
CA PRO A 65 5.25 -4.46 -4.06
C PRO A 65 6.06 -5.41 -3.18
N VAL A 66 7.38 -5.28 -3.20
CA VAL A 66 8.29 -5.92 -2.25
C VAL A 66 8.80 -4.85 -1.30
N ARG A 67 8.50 -4.99 0.00
CA ARG A 67 9.03 -4.07 1.01
C ARG A 67 10.55 -4.16 1.04
N VAL A 68 11.24 -3.05 0.83
CA VAL A 68 12.70 -2.94 0.90
C VAL A 68 13.16 -2.32 2.22
N ASP A 69 12.39 -1.38 2.76
CA ASP A 69 12.72 -0.71 4.01
C ASP A 69 11.45 -0.29 4.76
N SER A 70 11.57 -0.16 6.07
CA SER A 70 10.52 0.29 6.97
C SER A 70 11.16 0.90 8.20
N ILE A 71 10.88 2.18 8.46
CA ILE A 71 11.49 2.94 9.56
C ILE A 71 10.39 3.67 10.31
N PHE A 72 10.27 3.37 11.60
CA PHE A 72 9.38 4.10 12.50
C PHE A 72 10.18 4.97 13.47
N SER A 73 9.94 6.28 13.44
CA SER A 73 10.46 7.24 14.41
C SER A 73 9.36 7.58 15.42
N SER A 74 9.56 7.16 16.68
CA SER A 74 8.64 7.50 17.78
C SER A 74 8.74 8.97 18.18
N GLU A 75 9.91 9.60 17.98
CA GLU A 75 10.13 11.02 18.33
C GLU A 75 9.39 11.95 17.36
N GLU A 76 9.41 11.62 16.07
CA GLU A 76 8.73 12.40 15.02
C GLU A 76 7.29 11.94 14.76
N ASN A 77 6.84 10.88 15.44
CA ASN A 77 5.61 10.13 15.17
C ASN A 77 5.40 9.89 13.67
N HIS A 78 6.44 9.32 13.05
CA HIS A 78 6.57 9.17 11.61
C HIS A 78 6.90 7.73 11.25
N TRP A 79 6.23 7.19 10.24
CA TRP A 79 6.51 5.88 9.67
C TRP A 79 6.74 6.01 8.17
N LEU A 80 7.92 5.59 7.75
CA LEU A 80 8.32 5.51 6.35
C LEU A 80 8.40 4.05 5.93
N ILE A 81 7.77 3.71 4.82
CA ILE A 81 7.82 2.38 4.21
C ILE A 81 8.24 2.54 2.75
N GLN A 82 9.21 1.76 2.32
CA GLN A 82 9.65 1.72 0.92
C GLN A 82 9.36 0.36 0.31
N TYR A 83 8.83 0.40 -0.90
CA TYR A 83 8.55 -0.77 -1.71
C TYR A 83 9.31 -0.68 -3.02
N LYS A 84 9.93 -1.78 -3.44
CA LYS A 84 10.33 -1.97 -4.83
C LYS A 84 9.19 -2.63 -5.58
N LEU A 85 8.71 -1.97 -6.62
CA LEU A 85 7.66 -2.51 -7.47
C LEU A 85 8.29 -3.42 -8.52
N ILE A 86 7.90 -4.69 -8.50
CA ILE A 86 8.34 -5.69 -9.48
C ILE A 86 7.20 -5.93 -10.45
N SER A 87 7.48 -5.85 -11.75
CA SER A 87 6.48 -6.17 -12.76
C SER A 87 6.05 -7.63 -12.64
N LYS A 88 4.74 -7.86 -12.52
CA LYS A 88 4.16 -9.19 -12.57
C LYS A 88 4.41 -9.80 -13.95
N PRO A 89 4.78 -11.08 -14.04
CA PRO A 89 4.69 -11.79 -15.30
C PRO A 89 3.23 -11.70 -15.75
N LYS A 90 2.99 -11.22 -16.99
CA LYS A 90 1.63 -11.15 -17.55
C LYS A 90 1.01 -12.54 -17.51
N SER A 91 0.19 -12.83 -16.51
CA SER A 91 -0.62 -14.03 -16.52
C SER A 91 -1.59 -13.90 -17.70
N LYS A 92 -1.54 -14.87 -18.61
CA LYS A 92 -2.42 -14.93 -19.79
C LYS A 92 -3.86 -15.33 -19.45
N GLU A 93 -4.22 -15.44 -18.17
CA GLU A 93 -5.57 -15.77 -17.76
C GLU A 93 -6.36 -14.50 -17.48
N GLY A 94 -7.07 -14.04 -18.52
CA GLY A 94 -8.18 -13.11 -18.33
C GLY A 94 -9.17 -13.71 -17.34
N ILE A 95 -9.55 -12.91 -16.35
CA ILE A 95 -10.57 -13.24 -15.35
C ILE A 95 -11.83 -13.69 -16.11
N LYS A 96 -12.12 -14.99 -16.13
CA LYS A 96 -13.42 -15.49 -16.58
C LYS A 96 -14.42 -15.14 -15.49
N LEU A 97 -15.17 -14.07 -15.72
CA LEU A 97 -16.36 -13.78 -14.92
C LEU A 97 -17.28 -15.01 -14.98
N PRO A 98 -17.85 -15.47 -13.85
CA PRO A 98 -18.85 -16.53 -13.90
C PRO A 98 -20.03 -16.05 -14.73
N GLU A 99 -20.39 -16.82 -15.76
CA GLU A 99 -21.61 -16.58 -16.53
C GLU A 99 -22.80 -16.57 -15.57
N LYS A 100 -23.67 -15.56 -15.72
CA LYS A 100 -24.89 -15.38 -14.91
C LYS A 100 -25.59 -16.72 -14.72
N SER A 101 -25.70 -17.17 -13.48
CA SER A 101 -26.63 -18.23 -13.10
C SER A 101 -28.04 -17.74 -13.35
N THR A 102 -28.65 -18.20 -14.44
CA THR A 102 -30.09 -18.05 -14.67
C THR A 102 -30.82 -18.93 -13.66
N ILE A 103 -31.45 -18.29 -12.68
CA ILE A 103 -32.41 -18.94 -11.78
C ILE A 103 -33.63 -19.31 -12.64
N PRO A 104 -34.02 -20.59 -12.75
CA PRO A 104 -35.23 -20.97 -13.45
C PRO A 104 -36.46 -20.47 -12.67
N THR A 105 -37.41 -19.90 -13.41
CA THR A 105 -38.71 -19.40 -12.91
C THR A 105 -39.68 -20.55 -12.69
#